data_AF-A0A2E7ZVR5-F1
#
_entry.id   AF-A0A2E7ZVR5-F1
#
_cell.length_a   1.000
_cell.length_b   1.000
_cell.length_c   1.000
_cell.angle_alpha   90.00
_cell.angle_beta   90.00
_cell.angle_gamma   90.00
#
_symmetry.space_group_name_H-M   'P 1'
#
loop_
_entity.id
_entity.type
_entity.pdbx_description
1 polymer ?
#
loop_
_entity_poly.entity_id
_entity_poly.type
_entity_poly.pdbx_seq_one_letter_code
_entity_poly.pdbx_strand_id
1 'polypeptide(L)'
;MKLLQTRVALTFALLVVGCDVQQGSSDNVQTQTNGPADVVQGESQPSTPPFFELGRNVTGKNTPKYYTPINEGDELEVELGPQGLWMVVLAFKTQAMLSAPLFLSGSIEVEDHEAFGSMKLKKQKVFPGGDGFDYYYNFWLVVKLPTGSFPYGVSGNKASINFEVQSNDGSVHQLIRSVTLIGGP
;
A
#
# COMPACT_ATOMS: atom_id res chain seq x y z
N MET A 1 39.74 11.23 34.12
CA MET A 1 38.75 11.43 33.03
C MET A 1 37.50 10.62 33.37
N LYS A 2 36.38 11.28 33.64
CA LYS A 2 35.10 10.64 33.98
C LYS A 2 34.31 10.39 32.70
N LEU A 3 33.96 9.14 32.42
CA LEU A 3 33.06 8.73 31.33
C LEU A 3 31.62 8.91 31.80
N LEU A 4 30.90 9.82 31.15
CA LEU A 4 29.48 10.07 31.37
C LEU A 4 28.67 9.12 30.47
N GLN A 5 28.12 8.05 31.04
CA GLN A 5 27.17 7.17 30.37
C GLN A 5 25.78 7.80 30.41
N THR A 6 25.33 8.38 29.30
CA THR A 6 23.94 8.84 29.15
C THR A 6 23.09 7.68 28.64
N ARG A 7 22.26 7.10 29.52
CA ARG A 7 21.22 6.13 29.13
C ARG A 7 19.94 6.90 28.78
N VAL A 8 19.53 6.83 27.51
CA VAL A 8 18.21 7.29 27.08
C VAL A 8 17.23 6.14 27.25
N ALA A 9 16.35 6.24 28.24
CA ALA A 9 15.22 5.33 28.41
C ALA A 9 14.08 5.81 27.49
N LEU A 10 13.72 4.99 26.51
CA LEU A 10 12.58 5.25 25.62
C LEU A 10 11.36 4.51 26.18
N THR A 11 10.48 5.24 26.87
CA THR A 11 9.21 4.71 27.37
C THR A 11 8.18 4.70 26.24
N PHE A 12 7.72 3.52 25.84
CA PHE A 12 6.58 3.36 24.94
C PHE A 12 5.27 3.34 25.75
N ALA A 13 4.41 4.33 25.51
CA ALA A 13 3.03 4.30 25.98
C ALA A 13 2.14 3.70 24.88
N LEU A 14 1.55 2.53 25.15
CA LEU A 14 0.49 1.92 24.35
C LEU A 14 -0.85 2.56 24.76
N LEU A 15 -1.51 3.20 23.79
CA LEU A 15 -2.86 3.73 23.96
C LEU A 15 -3.83 2.73 23.32
N VAL A 16 -4.53 1.97 24.16
CA VAL A 16 -5.64 1.09 23.74
C VAL A 16 -6.88 1.97 23.70
N VAL A 17 -7.46 2.14 22.51
CA VAL A 17 -8.81 2.73 22.35
C VAL A 17 -9.78 1.57 22.18
N GLY A 18 -10.68 1.43 23.15
CA GLY A 18 -11.79 0.48 23.11
C GLY A 18 -12.86 0.95 22.12
N CYS A 19 -13.42 0.01 21.37
CA CYS A 19 -14.63 0.22 20.57
C CYS A 19 -15.86 0.15 21.49
N ASP A 20 -16.62 1.24 21.56
CA ASP A 20 -18.02 1.17 22.01
C ASP A 20 -18.90 0.69 20.84
N VAL A 21 -19.52 -0.47 21.02
CA VAL A 21 -20.57 -0.99 20.14
C VAL A 21 -21.89 -0.40 20.62
N GLN A 22 -22.37 0.65 19.96
CA GLN A 22 -23.71 1.18 20.20
C GLN A 22 -24.74 0.36 19.41
N GLN A 23 -25.40 -0.53 20.12
CA GLN A 23 -26.56 -1.31 19.69
C GLN A 23 -27.78 -0.37 19.60
N GLY A 24 -28.11 0.05 18.38
CA GLY A 24 -29.27 0.90 18.09
C GLY A 24 -30.55 0.07 18.00
N SER A 25 -31.50 0.43 18.86
CA SER A 25 -32.82 -0.17 19.05
C SER A 25 -33.70 -0.10 17.80
N SER A 26 -34.37 -1.20 17.49
CA SER A 26 -35.47 -1.27 16.52
C SER A 26 -36.70 -0.57 17.10
N ASP A 27 -37.28 0.38 16.37
CA ASP A 27 -38.68 0.77 16.56
C ASP A 27 -39.35 1.14 15.23
N ASN A 28 -40.56 0.61 15.09
CA ASN A 28 -41.50 0.68 13.97
C ASN A 28 -41.90 2.11 13.60
N VAL A 29 -42.02 2.42 12.29
CA VAL A 29 -43.17 3.15 11.74
C VAL A 29 -43.46 2.68 10.31
N GLN A 30 -44.60 2.01 10.12
CA GLN A 30 -45.28 1.91 8.82
C GLN A 30 -45.96 3.24 8.51
N THR A 31 -45.80 3.76 7.30
CA THR A 31 -46.85 4.58 6.68
C THR A 31 -46.74 4.48 5.15
N GLN A 32 -47.74 3.84 4.55
CA GLN A 32 -48.04 3.94 3.12
C GLN A 32 -48.58 5.34 2.82
N THR A 33 -48.09 5.97 1.76
CA THR A 33 -48.89 6.92 0.97
C THR A 33 -48.54 6.74 -0.50
N ASN A 34 -49.53 6.25 -1.25
CA ASN A 34 -49.50 6.17 -2.71
C ASN A 34 -49.51 7.58 -3.31
N GLY A 35 -48.51 7.89 -4.13
CA GLY A 35 -48.54 8.98 -5.09
C GLY A 35 -47.80 8.53 -6.36
N PRO A 36 -48.27 8.88 -7.57
CA PRO A 36 -47.51 8.61 -8.78
C PRO A 36 -46.38 9.64 -8.85
N ALA A 37 -45.25 9.32 -8.22
CA ALA A 37 -44.03 10.06 -8.46
C ALA A 37 -43.49 9.57 -9.81
N ASP A 38 -43.54 10.47 -10.80
CA ASP A 38 -42.82 10.36 -12.06
C ASP A 38 -41.32 10.29 -11.70
N VAL A 39 -40.81 9.06 -11.56
CA VAL A 39 -39.40 8.82 -11.30
C VAL A 39 -38.68 9.11 -12.60
N VAL A 40 -38.21 10.35 -12.75
CA VAL A 40 -37.12 10.66 -13.68
C VAL A 40 -35.94 9.83 -13.19
N GLN A 41 -35.82 8.65 -13.77
CA GLN A 41 -34.69 7.74 -13.64
C GLN A 41 -33.52 8.47 -14.29
N GLY A 42 -32.88 9.37 -13.52
CA GLY A 42 -31.59 9.90 -13.88
C GLY A 42 -30.70 8.68 -14.09
N GLU A 43 -30.29 8.48 -15.34
CA GLU A 43 -29.29 7.49 -15.70
C GLU A 43 -28.06 7.79 -14.85
N SER A 44 -27.90 7.05 -13.76
CA SER A 44 -26.67 6.99 -13.01
C SER A 44 -25.62 6.53 -14.01
N GLN A 45 -24.83 7.47 -14.56
CA GLN A 45 -23.70 7.13 -15.40
C GLN A 45 -22.89 6.06 -14.66
N PRO A 46 -22.51 4.97 -15.32
CA PRO A 46 -21.65 3.97 -14.69
C PRO A 46 -20.37 4.70 -14.29
N SER A 47 -20.20 4.88 -12.98
CA SER A 47 -18.98 5.44 -12.42
C SER A 47 -17.85 4.53 -12.88
N THR A 48 -16.97 5.06 -13.74
CA THR A 48 -15.81 4.32 -14.19
C THR A 48 -15.00 3.97 -12.94
N PRO A 49 -14.66 2.69 -12.70
CA PRO A 49 -13.96 2.32 -11.49
C PRO A 49 -12.64 3.09 -11.41
N PRO A 50 -12.22 3.50 -10.20
CA PRO A 50 -10.98 4.25 -9.99
C PRO A 50 -9.79 3.50 -10.58
N PHE A 51 -9.02 4.18 -11.44
CA PHE A 51 -7.79 3.61 -11.98
C PHE A 51 -6.69 3.63 -10.91
N PHE A 52 -6.21 2.44 -10.57
CA PHE A 52 -5.11 2.23 -9.63
C PHE A 52 -4.25 1.06 -10.12
N GLU A 53 -2.96 1.31 -10.30
CA GLU A 53 -2.02 0.33 -10.84
C GLU A 53 -0.71 0.33 -10.03
N LEU A 54 -0.21 -0.87 -9.72
CA LEU A 54 1.07 -1.06 -9.06
C LEU A 54 2.17 -1.22 -10.11
N GLY A 55 3.34 -0.66 -9.81
CA GLY A 55 4.51 -0.74 -10.65
C GLY A 55 5.80 -0.78 -9.85
N ARG A 56 6.90 -0.80 -10.58
CA ARG A 56 8.26 -0.55 -10.11
C ARG A 56 8.75 0.79 -10.62
N ASN A 57 9.78 1.30 -9.98
CA ASN A 57 10.45 2.52 -10.41
C ASN A 57 11.96 2.36 -10.24
N VAL A 58 12.72 3.04 -11.11
CA VAL A 58 14.17 3.13 -10.92
C VAL A 58 14.47 4.04 -9.74
N THR A 59 15.14 3.51 -8.74
CA THR A 59 15.54 4.23 -7.53
C THR A 59 16.19 5.58 -7.84
N GLY A 60 15.68 6.64 -7.20
CA GLY A 60 16.18 8.01 -7.38
C GLY A 60 15.71 8.69 -8.68
N LYS A 61 14.88 8.05 -9.50
CA LYS A 61 14.29 8.64 -10.71
C LYS A 61 12.78 8.86 -10.51
N ASN A 62 12.37 10.10 -10.20
CA ASN A 62 10.97 10.42 -9.90
C ASN A 62 10.25 11.05 -11.10
N THR A 63 10.17 10.32 -12.22
CA THR A 63 9.44 10.78 -13.40
C THR A 63 8.69 9.63 -14.05
N PRO A 64 7.54 9.87 -14.73
CA PRO A 64 6.71 8.81 -15.31
C PRO A 64 7.46 7.86 -16.27
N LYS A 65 8.49 8.36 -16.96
CA LYS A 65 9.33 7.57 -17.87
C LYS A 65 9.98 6.33 -17.22
N TYR A 66 10.20 6.34 -15.91
CA TYR A 66 10.86 5.24 -15.19
C TYR A 66 9.88 4.34 -14.44
N TYR A 67 8.58 4.66 -14.48
CA TYR A 67 7.54 3.78 -13.99
C TYR A 67 7.35 2.62 -14.97
N THR A 68 7.35 1.39 -14.45
CA THR A 68 6.99 0.19 -15.21
C THR A 68 5.90 -0.55 -14.43
N PRO A 69 4.75 -0.87 -15.03
CA PRO A 69 3.71 -1.63 -14.34
C PRO A 69 4.22 -3.01 -13.94
N ILE A 70 3.70 -3.54 -12.83
CA ILE A 70 3.92 -4.92 -12.37
C ILE A 70 2.66 -5.72 -12.69
N ASN A 71 2.82 -6.68 -13.60
CA ASN A 71 1.79 -7.64 -13.97
C ASN A 71 1.93 -8.93 -13.17
N GLU A 72 0.92 -9.79 -13.28
CA GLU A 72 0.91 -11.08 -12.62
C GLU A 72 2.04 -11.98 -13.15
N GLY A 73 2.87 -12.50 -12.25
CA GLY A 73 4.00 -13.36 -12.56
C GLY A 73 5.28 -12.64 -12.97
N ASP A 74 5.27 -11.30 -13.03
CA ASP A 74 6.45 -10.50 -13.38
C ASP A 74 7.60 -10.70 -12.38
N GLU A 75 8.82 -10.42 -12.84
CA GLU A 75 10.00 -10.40 -11.98
C GLU A 75 10.10 -9.09 -11.19
N LEU A 76 10.41 -9.20 -9.90
CA LEU A 76 10.64 -8.06 -9.01
C LEU A 76 12.04 -8.12 -8.41
N GLU A 77 12.82 -7.08 -8.70
CA GLU A 77 14.20 -6.96 -8.24
C GLU A 77 14.28 -6.61 -6.76
N VAL A 78 15.09 -7.38 -6.04
CA VAL A 78 15.49 -7.12 -4.66
C VAL A 78 16.84 -6.41 -4.69
N GLU A 79 16.85 -5.14 -4.29
CA GLU A 79 18.03 -4.28 -4.31
C GLU A 79 18.49 -3.90 -2.89
N LEU A 80 19.76 -3.53 -2.77
CA LEU A 80 20.33 -3.05 -1.51
C LEU A 80 19.95 -1.58 -1.31
N GLY A 81 19.04 -1.33 -0.38
CA GLY A 81 18.54 0.01 -0.07
C GLY A 81 19.54 0.87 0.72
N PRO A 82 19.20 2.15 0.97
CA PRO A 82 20.11 3.17 1.54
C PRO A 82 20.64 2.86 2.96
N GLN A 83 20.02 1.91 3.67
CA GLN A 83 20.40 1.50 5.03
C GLN A 83 21.17 0.17 5.04
N GLY A 84 21.59 -0.35 3.89
CA GLY A 84 22.21 -1.67 3.78
C GLY A 84 21.22 -2.81 4.02
N LEU A 85 19.92 -2.56 3.80
CA LEU A 85 18.86 -3.55 3.90
C LEU A 85 18.42 -3.97 2.50
N TRP A 86 18.11 -5.25 2.32
CA TRP A 86 17.49 -5.73 1.09
C TRP A 86 16.05 -5.27 1.02
N MET A 87 15.65 -4.71 -0.12
CA MET A 87 14.36 -4.08 -0.31
C MET A 87 13.84 -4.31 -1.72
N VAL A 88 12.52 -4.27 -1.89
CA VAL A 88 11.89 -4.04 -3.20
C VAL A 88 11.37 -2.61 -3.26
N VAL A 89 11.38 -2.02 -4.45
CA VAL A 89 10.91 -0.65 -4.68
C VAL A 89 9.63 -0.68 -5.48
N LEU A 90 8.53 -0.39 -4.79
CA LEU A 90 7.23 -0.28 -5.41
C LEU A 90 6.91 1.17 -5.76
N ALA A 91 6.12 1.33 -6.81
CA ALA A 91 5.51 2.56 -7.23
C ALA A 91 4.02 2.30 -7.50
N PHE A 92 3.21 3.34 -7.51
CA PHE A 92 1.86 3.22 -8.04
C PHE A 92 1.49 4.41 -8.90
N LYS A 93 0.56 4.17 -9.80
CA LYS A 93 -0.04 5.12 -10.74
C LYS A 93 -1.55 5.15 -10.51
N THR A 94 -2.13 6.35 -10.46
CA THR A 94 -3.57 6.53 -10.27
C THR A 94 -4.09 7.70 -11.10
N GLN A 95 -5.39 7.73 -11.40
CA GLN A 95 -6.06 8.91 -11.97
C GLN A 95 -6.78 9.65 -10.85
N ALA A 96 -6.40 10.91 -10.58
CA ALA A 96 -7.13 12.02 -9.91
C ALA A 96 -8.27 11.71 -8.91
N MET A 97 -8.26 10.57 -8.23
CA MET A 97 -9.34 10.10 -7.35
C MET A 97 -8.90 9.96 -5.90
N LEU A 98 -7.60 9.90 -5.64
CA LEU A 98 -7.08 9.74 -4.29
C LEU A 98 -6.91 11.12 -3.65
N SER A 99 -7.77 11.42 -2.67
CA SER A 99 -7.66 12.65 -1.89
C SER A 99 -6.45 12.58 -0.95
N ALA A 100 -5.40 13.34 -1.29
CA ALA A 100 -4.24 13.48 -0.42
C ALA A 100 -4.62 14.17 0.91
N PRO A 101 -3.93 13.86 2.02
CA PRO A 101 -2.76 13.00 2.08
C PRO A 101 -3.13 11.51 2.24
N LEU A 102 -2.33 10.63 1.64
CA LEU A 102 -2.58 9.20 1.57
C LEU A 102 -1.97 8.44 2.74
N PHE A 103 -2.60 7.34 3.10
CA PHE A 103 -2.03 6.29 3.93
C PHE A 103 -1.72 5.10 3.03
N LEU A 104 -0.44 4.72 2.97
CA LEU A 104 0.05 3.61 2.15
C LEU A 104 0.41 2.44 3.07
N SER A 105 -0.02 1.24 2.71
CA SER A 105 0.35 0.01 3.39
C SER A 105 0.79 -1.01 2.36
N GLY A 106 1.92 -1.66 2.57
CA GLY A 106 2.39 -2.74 1.71
C GLY A 106 2.89 -3.90 2.55
N SER A 107 2.67 -5.12 2.09
CA SER A 107 3.37 -6.31 2.55
C SER A 107 3.84 -7.15 1.38
N ILE A 108 4.88 -7.94 1.63
CA ILE A 108 5.35 -8.98 0.72
C ILE A 108 5.50 -10.29 1.48
N GLU A 109 4.91 -11.33 0.92
CA GLU A 109 4.87 -12.68 1.46
C GLU A 109 5.49 -13.61 0.43
N VAL A 110 6.48 -14.40 0.83
CA VAL A 110 7.15 -15.36 -0.06
C VAL A 110 6.51 -16.73 0.16
N GLU A 111 6.26 -17.49 -0.89
CA GLU A 111 5.75 -18.87 -0.77
C GLU A 111 6.65 -19.67 0.19
N ASP A 112 6.03 -20.52 1.01
CA ASP A 112 6.69 -21.39 1.99
C ASP A 112 7.48 -20.69 3.12
N HIS A 113 7.37 -19.36 3.23
CA HIS A 113 8.01 -18.56 4.28
C HIS A 113 7.02 -17.60 4.96
N GLU A 114 7.26 -17.29 6.24
CA GLU A 114 6.50 -16.24 6.93
C GLU A 114 6.76 -14.86 6.28
N ALA A 115 5.78 -13.95 6.43
CA ALA A 115 5.78 -12.61 5.85
C ALA A 115 7.17 -11.96 5.85
N PHE A 116 7.64 -11.66 4.64
CA PHE A 116 9.01 -11.23 4.39
C PHE A 116 9.23 -9.75 4.71
N GLY A 117 8.16 -8.96 4.68
CA GLY A 117 8.21 -7.54 5.03
C GLY A 117 6.85 -6.86 5.00
N SER A 118 6.71 -5.81 5.81
CA SER A 118 5.58 -4.89 5.72
C SER A 118 6.00 -3.46 6.06
N MET A 119 5.30 -2.49 5.50
CA MET A 119 5.50 -1.07 5.78
C MET A 119 4.18 -0.32 5.73
N LYS A 120 4.06 0.68 6.60
CA LYS A 120 2.91 1.60 6.62
C LYS A 120 3.43 3.04 6.68
N LEU A 121 3.05 3.85 5.70
CA LEU A 121 3.44 5.26 5.59
C LEU A 121 2.20 6.14 5.66
N LYS A 122 2.17 7.05 6.64
CA LYS A 122 1.10 8.04 6.76
C LYS A 122 1.45 9.32 6.01
N LYS A 123 0.43 10.07 5.63
CA LYS A 123 0.51 11.44 5.13
C LYS A 123 1.31 11.59 3.82
N GLN A 124 1.23 10.61 2.94
CA GLN A 124 1.97 10.59 1.67
C GLN A 124 1.29 11.47 0.61
N LYS A 125 2.08 12.01 -0.32
CA LYS A 125 1.60 12.80 -1.46
C LYS A 125 1.91 12.07 -2.75
N VAL A 126 1.07 12.26 -3.74
CA VAL A 126 1.32 11.84 -5.13
C VAL A 126 1.82 13.03 -5.94
N PHE A 127 2.49 12.73 -7.06
CA PHE A 127 3.10 13.71 -7.95
C PHE A 127 2.46 13.63 -9.33
N PRO A 128 2.06 14.76 -9.92
CA PRO A 128 1.47 14.76 -11.26
C PRO A 128 2.50 14.37 -12.31
N GLY A 129 2.16 13.40 -13.16
CA GLY A 129 3.01 12.93 -14.25
C GLY A 129 2.91 13.75 -15.54
N GLY A 130 1.81 14.51 -15.71
CA GLY A 130 1.53 15.26 -16.93
C GLY A 130 0.91 14.42 -18.07
N ASP A 131 0.72 13.12 -17.86
CA ASP A 131 0.07 12.16 -18.77
C ASP A 131 -1.38 11.85 -18.37
N GLY A 132 -1.96 12.68 -17.48
CA GLY A 132 -3.29 12.48 -16.90
C GLY A 132 -3.31 11.61 -15.64
N PHE A 133 -2.15 11.22 -15.12
CA PHE A 133 -2.03 10.40 -13.92
C PHE A 133 -1.14 11.03 -12.86
N ASP A 134 -1.38 10.62 -11.62
CA ASP A 134 -0.55 10.92 -10.46
C ASP A 134 0.22 9.68 -10.01
N TYR A 135 1.40 9.90 -9.46
CA TYR A 135 2.38 8.86 -9.17
C TYR A 135 2.92 8.94 -7.75
N TYR A 136 3.22 7.78 -7.18
CA TYR A 136 4.13 7.64 -6.05
C TYR A 136 5.28 6.73 -6.44
N TYR A 137 6.52 7.21 -6.34
CA TYR A 137 7.66 6.57 -7.03
C TYR A 137 8.49 5.61 -6.19
N ASN A 138 8.58 5.77 -4.87
CA ASN A 138 9.50 4.95 -4.07
C ASN A 138 8.86 4.53 -2.74
N PHE A 139 8.11 3.43 -2.79
CA PHE A 139 7.62 2.73 -1.63
C PHE A 139 8.55 1.54 -1.37
N TRP A 140 9.47 1.75 -0.43
CA TRP A 140 10.46 0.77 -0.05
C TRP A 140 9.84 -0.31 0.81
N LEU A 141 9.92 -1.58 0.43
CA LEU A 141 9.54 -2.70 1.29
C LEU A 141 10.77 -3.48 1.66
N VAL A 142 11.07 -3.54 2.96
CA VAL A 142 12.18 -4.35 3.48
C VAL A 142 11.89 -5.82 3.25
N VAL A 143 12.84 -6.54 2.68
CA VAL A 143 12.81 -7.98 2.43
C VAL A 143 13.73 -8.62 3.47
N LYS A 144 13.15 -9.22 4.52
CA LYS A 144 13.91 -9.91 5.56
C LYS A 144 14.31 -11.30 5.09
N LEU A 145 15.59 -11.50 4.79
CA LEU A 145 16.10 -12.83 4.44
C LEU A 145 15.79 -13.86 5.54
N PRO A 146 15.38 -15.09 5.19
CA PRO A 146 15.11 -16.12 6.17
C PRO A 146 16.43 -16.49 6.84
N THR A 147 16.39 -16.67 8.16
CA THR A 147 17.55 -17.12 8.93
C THR A 147 17.98 -18.50 8.44
N GLY A 148 19.18 -18.62 7.89
CA GLY A 148 19.73 -19.87 7.34
C GLY A 148 19.81 -19.93 5.82
N SER A 149 19.22 -18.96 5.12
CA SER A 149 19.25 -18.84 3.66
C SER A 149 20.54 -18.20 3.14
N PHE A 150 21.62 -18.21 3.92
CA PHE A 150 22.92 -17.81 3.40
C PHE A 150 23.69 -19.07 3.00
N PRO A 151 24.11 -19.24 1.74
CA PRO A 151 24.18 -18.26 0.64
C PRO A 151 23.00 -18.33 -0.36
N TYR A 152 21.90 -18.98 -0.01
CA TYR A 152 20.75 -19.23 -0.90
C TYR A 152 19.69 -18.15 -0.80
N GLY A 153 19.78 -17.15 -1.67
CA GLY A 153 18.89 -16.00 -1.63
C GLY A 153 17.43 -16.22 -1.92
N VAL A 154 16.71 -15.10 -1.98
CA VAL A 154 15.28 -15.06 -2.33
C VAL A 154 15.00 -15.18 -3.82
N SER A 155 16.04 -15.15 -4.64
CA SER A 155 15.93 -15.20 -6.09
C SER A 155 15.27 -16.51 -6.55
N GLY A 156 14.28 -16.40 -7.42
CA GLY A 156 13.48 -17.51 -7.96
C GLY A 156 12.26 -17.86 -7.11
N ASN A 157 12.13 -17.32 -5.90
CA ASN A 157 10.95 -17.57 -5.07
C ASN A 157 9.77 -16.74 -5.56
N LYS A 158 8.58 -17.35 -5.54
CA LYS A 158 7.33 -16.64 -5.76
C LYS A 158 6.96 -15.85 -4.53
N ALA A 159 6.41 -14.66 -4.74
CA ALA A 159 5.93 -13.79 -3.69
C ALA A 159 4.60 -13.15 -4.05
N SER A 160 3.80 -12.85 -3.04
CA SER A 160 2.57 -12.06 -3.15
C SER A 160 2.80 -10.69 -2.52
N ILE A 161 2.53 -9.64 -3.27
CA ILE A 161 2.54 -8.26 -2.82
C ILE A 161 1.11 -7.86 -2.53
N ASN A 162 0.84 -7.49 -1.28
CA ASN A 162 -0.43 -6.87 -0.90
C ASN A 162 -0.18 -5.37 -0.70
N PHE A 163 -0.79 -4.54 -1.56
CA PHE A 163 -0.65 -3.09 -1.49
C PHE A 163 -2.01 -2.43 -1.28
N GLU A 164 -2.09 -1.52 -0.33
CA GLU A 164 -3.29 -0.78 0.05
C GLU A 164 -2.99 0.72 0.07
N VAL A 165 -3.92 1.48 -0.48
CA VAL A 165 -3.94 2.94 -0.39
C VAL A 165 -5.26 3.38 0.20
N GLN A 166 -5.18 4.13 1.29
CA GLN A 166 -6.31 4.80 1.90
C GLN A 166 -6.19 6.31 1.68
N SER A 167 -7.23 6.90 1.11
CA SER A 167 -7.32 8.36 0.88
C SER A 167 -7.85 9.08 2.12
N ASN A 168 -7.75 10.41 2.12
CA ASN A 168 -8.19 11.25 3.24
C ASN A 168 -9.72 11.24 3.44
N ASP A 169 -10.49 10.98 2.39
CA ASP A 169 -11.94 10.76 2.46
C ASP A 169 -12.34 9.38 3.01
N GLY A 170 -11.37 8.52 3.32
CA GLY A 170 -11.58 7.18 3.86
C GLY A 170 -11.77 6.09 2.80
N SER A 171 -11.75 6.41 1.51
CA SER A 171 -11.73 5.40 0.45
C SER A 171 -10.48 4.52 0.56
N VAL A 172 -10.65 3.22 0.33
CA VAL A 172 -9.58 2.22 0.39
C VAL A 172 -9.51 1.49 -0.93
N HIS A 173 -8.31 1.40 -1.48
CA HIS A 173 -7.99 0.65 -2.69
C HIS A 173 -6.94 -0.39 -2.35
N GLN A 174 -7.23 -1.65 -2.63
CA GLN A 174 -6.32 -2.75 -2.40
C GLN A 174 -6.00 -3.45 -3.71
N LEU A 175 -4.75 -3.91 -3.82
CA LEU A 175 -4.24 -4.61 -4.97
C LEU A 175 -3.30 -5.72 -4.50
N ILE A 176 -3.48 -6.91 -5.06
CA ILE A 176 -2.63 -8.07 -4.83
C ILE A 176 -1.95 -8.43 -6.15
N ARG A 177 -0.65 -8.74 -6.12
CA ARG A 177 0.12 -9.22 -7.28
C ARG A 177 1.02 -10.36 -6.88
N SER A 178 1.01 -11.43 -7.66
CA SER A 178 2.06 -12.45 -7.55
C SER A 178 3.24 -12.07 -8.45
N VAL A 179 4.46 -12.23 -7.95
CA VAL A 179 5.71 -11.92 -8.64
C VAL A 179 6.74 -13.03 -8.38
N THR A 180 7.80 -13.06 -9.18
CA THR A 180 9.00 -13.85 -8.90
C THR A 180 10.10 -12.90 -8.44
N LEU A 181 10.67 -13.13 -7.26
CA LEU A 181 11.78 -12.31 -6.77
C LEU A 181 13.05 -12.64 -7.55
N ILE A 182 13.81 -11.61 -7.91
CA ILE A 182 15.12 -11.75 -8.57
C ILE A 182 16.16 -10.86 -7.87
N GLY A 183 17.43 -11.23 -7.96
CA GLY A 183 18.49 -10.50 -7.27
C GLY A 183 18.48 -10.77 -5.76
N GLY A 184 19.21 -9.93 -5.01
CA GLY A 184 19.53 -10.19 -3.60
C GLY A 184 20.46 -11.41 -3.41
N PRO A 185 21.09 -11.54 -2.22
CA PRO A 185 21.91 -12.68 -1.84
C PRO A 185 21.03 -13.79 -1.28
#